data_AF-F6FH59-F1
#
_entry.id   AF-F6FH59-F1
#
_cell.length_a   1.000
_cell.length_b   1.000
_cell.length_c   1.000
_cell.angle_alpha   90.00
_cell.angle_beta   90.00
_cell.angle_gamma   90.00
#
_symmetry.space_group_name_H-M   'P 1'
#
loop_
_entity.id
_entity.type
_entity.pdbx_description
1 polymer ?
#
loop_
_entity_poly.entity_id
_entity_poly.type
_entity_poly.pdbx_seq_one_letter_code
_entity_poly.pdbx_strand_id
1 'polypeptide(L)'
;MSVSAATKALAGASVMGAVGTGAFYLGRDRGIPIAELIKASNPNKRLISSSKALTDQAWKDAWKAYIDAYKSNNKNPLNLRDWDSLSKEGDQNAPQSLVEACSSLRGEKVSDAKSERYDLALKYCTRNTLVKDIIEEGGERVLLVKTSTTGTSAEWQAVWKSYKDDNTDNSKNLWSLNDWTSVKSSNDAPESFMTQCESKAKEAEWDLKSKKYLEVNKYCTSLKSTT
;
A
#
# COMPACT_ATOMS: atom_id res chain seq x y z
N MET A 1 40.88 14.72 56.12
CA MET A 1 39.81 15.62 55.66
C MET A 1 39.63 15.42 54.17
N SER A 2 38.39 15.61 53.69
CA SER A 2 37.93 15.58 52.29
C SER A 2 37.45 14.22 51.76
N VAL A 3 36.15 14.01 51.97
CA VAL A 3 35.27 13.05 51.28
C VAL A 3 34.86 13.68 49.95
N SER A 4 34.86 12.93 48.85
CA SER A 4 34.05 13.24 47.67
C SER A 4 33.53 11.95 47.04
N ALA A 5 32.28 11.63 47.35
CA ALA A 5 31.49 10.61 46.67
C ALA A 5 30.93 11.20 45.37
N ALA A 6 31.24 10.56 44.24
CA ALA A 6 30.66 10.90 42.94
C ALA A 6 29.27 10.24 42.80
N THR A 7 28.24 10.93 43.26
CA THR A 7 26.84 10.57 42.98
C THR A 7 26.52 10.90 41.53
N LYS A 8 26.53 9.90 40.66
CA LYS A 8 25.94 10.01 39.31
C LYS A 8 24.42 10.10 39.47
N ALA A 9 23.88 11.29 39.27
CA ALA A 9 22.45 11.51 39.21
C ALA A 9 21.85 10.73 38.02
N LEU A 10 20.97 9.76 38.32
CA LEU A 10 20.00 9.27 37.35
C LEU A 10 18.95 10.38 37.16
N ALA A 11 19.08 11.13 36.07
CA ALA A 11 17.98 11.95 35.58
C ALA A 11 16.95 11.01 34.94
N GLY A 12 15.88 10.73 35.68
CA GLY A 12 14.66 10.17 35.13
C GLY A 12 14.01 11.17 34.16
N ALA A 13 13.63 10.68 32.98
CA ALA A 13 12.72 11.38 32.08
C ALA A 13 11.58 10.42 31.74
N SER A 14 10.51 10.50 32.53
CA SER A 14 9.19 10.06 32.12
C SER A 14 8.66 11.06 31.10
N VAL A 15 8.48 10.64 29.84
CA VAL A 15 7.69 11.41 28.87
C VAL A 15 6.62 10.49 28.28
N MET A 16 5.39 10.79 28.71
CA MET A 16 4.15 10.34 28.11
C MET A 16 4.07 10.86 26.66
N GLY A 17 3.62 10.01 25.74
CA GLY A 17 2.98 10.37 24.47
C GLY A 17 3.61 11.48 23.62
N ALA A 18 4.51 11.10 22.72
CA ALA A 18 4.79 11.90 21.53
C ALA A 18 4.26 11.16 20.30
N VAL A 19 3.26 11.74 19.64
CA VAL A 19 2.86 11.37 18.27
C VAL A 19 4.09 11.59 17.39
N GLY A 20 4.52 10.54 16.68
CA GLY A 20 5.83 10.43 16.05
C GLY A 20 6.26 11.66 15.25
N THR A 21 7.17 12.43 15.83
CA THR A 21 7.95 13.47 15.15
C THR A 21 8.94 12.79 14.21
N GLY A 22 8.97 13.24 12.95
CA GLY A 22 9.83 12.73 11.88
C GLY A 22 11.30 12.61 12.29
N ALA A 23 11.95 11.59 11.74
CA ALA A 23 13.36 11.32 11.96
C ALA A 23 14.23 12.53 11.56
N PHE A 24 14.95 13.09 12.54
CA PHE A 24 16.02 14.04 12.30
C PHE A 24 17.23 13.30 11.70
N TYR A 25 17.47 13.46 10.41
CA TYR A 25 18.70 13.02 9.76
C TYR A 25 19.73 14.17 9.78
N LEU A 26 20.70 14.08 10.69
CA LEU A 26 21.92 14.89 10.68
C LEU A 26 22.94 14.24 9.73
N GLY A 27 23.05 14.77 8.51
CA GLY A 27 24.02 14.30 7.53
C GLY A 27 24.05 15.21 6.30
N ARG A 28 25.24 15.67 5.93
CA ARG A 28 25.50 16.76 4.99
C ARG A 28 25.39 16.28 3.53
N ASP A 29 24.16 16.09 3.06
CA ASP A 29 23.75 16.10 1.63
C ASP A 29 22.23 16.38 1.58
N ARG A 30 21.87 17.62 1.24
CA ARG A 30 20.70 18.36 1.76
C ARG A 30 19.34 18.05 1.12
N GLY A 31 19.00 16.78 0.91
CA GLY A 31 17.64 16.43 0.47
C GLY A 31 17.25 14.99 0.72
N ILE A 32 15.96 14.79 0.96
CA ILE A 32 15.32 13.49 1.18
C ILE A 32 14.83 13.00 -0.19
N PRO A 33 15.12 11.75 -0.58
CA PRO A 33 14.52 11.16 -1.77
C PRO A 33 12.99 11.26 -1.69
N ILE A 34 12.35 11.71 -2.76
CA ILE A 34 10.88 11.85 -2.81
C ILE A 34 10.18 10.55 -2.41
N ALA A 35 10.71 9.39 -2.78
CA ALA A 35 10.16 8.09 -2.38
C ALA A 35 10.09 7.89 -0.86
N GLU A 36 11.17 8.25 -0.15
CA GLU A 36 11.23 8.15 1.30
C GLU A 36 10.28 9.15 1.95
N LEU A 37 10.20 10.35 1.39
CA LEU A 37 9.34 11.40 1.89
C LEU A 37 7.85 11.07 1.71
N ILE A 38 7.46 10.49 0.57
CA ILE A 38 6.09 9.98 0.32
C ILE A 38 5.76 8.88 1.33
N LYS A 39 6.69 7.93 1.54
CA LYS A 39 6.48 6.83 2.50
C LYS A 39 6.25 7.36 3.92
N ALA A 40 7.01 8.39 4.33
CA ALA A 40 6.91 8.98 5.66
C ALA A 40 5.68 9.89 5.83
N SER A 41 5.36 10.70 4.82
CA SER A 41 4.37 11.79 4.94
C SER A 41 3.00 11.43 4.39
N ASN A 42 2.91 10.43 3.53
CA ASN A 42 1.68 9.97 2.88
C ASN A 42 1.56 8.45 2.99
N PRO A 43 1.34 7.90 4.20
CA PRO A 43 1.21 6.45 4.41
C PRO A 43 0.01 5.84 3.67
N ASN A 44 -0.94 6.67 3.23
CA ASN A 44 -2.06 6.29 2.38
C ASN A 44 -1.72 6.20 0.89
N LYS A 45 -0.48 6.51 0.48
CA LYS A 45 -0.01 6.46 -0.90
C LYS A 45 1.17 5.49 -1.06
N ARG A 46 1.28 4.91 -2.26
CA ARG A 46 2.43 4.11 -2.69
C ARG A 46 2.82 4.49 -4.10
N LEU A 47 4.12 4.56 -4.37
CA LEU A 47 4.62 4.74 -5.73
C LEU A 47 4.14 3.58 -6.60
N ILE A 48 3.72 3.89 -7.82
CA ILE A 48 3.35 2.87 -8.80
C ILE A 48 4.65 2.20 -9.27
N SER A 49 4.70 0.87 -9.21
CA SER A 49 5.90 0.14 -9.63
C SER A 49 6.15 0.29 -11.13
N SER A 50 7.39 0.58 -11.51
CA SER A 50 7.84 0.61 -12.91
C SER A 50 7.83 -0.77 -13.57
N SER A 51 7.75 -1.86 -12.79
CA SER A 51 7.61 -3.22 -13.32
C SER A 51 6.19 -3.57 -13.79
N LYS A 52 5.20 -2.72 -13.50
CA LYS A 52 3.82 -2.92 -13.96
C LYS A 52 3.70 -2.59 -15.45
N ALA A 53 2.84 -3.33 -16.14
CA ALA A 53 2.52 -3.04 -17.54
C ALA A 53 1.91 -1.63 -17.69
N LEU A 54 2.12 -1.00 -18.84
CA LEU A 54 1.52 0.30 -19.20
C LEU A 54 -0.02 0.27 -19.25
N THR A 55 -0.59 -0.93 -19.32
CA THR A 55 -2.04 -1.19 -19.28
C THR A 55 -2.58 -1.35 -17.85
N ASP A 56 -1.72 -1.35 -16.83
CA ASP A 56 -2.10 -1.44 -15.41
C ASP A 56 -2.99 -0.26 -15.03
N GLN A 57 -4.06 -0.55 -14.30
CA GLN A 57 -5.06 0.45 -13.96
C GLN A 57 -4.48 1.65 -13.19
N ALA A 58 -3.50 1.44 -12.31
CA ALA A 58 -2.89 2.54 -11.57
C ALA A 58 -2.12 3.50 -12.50
N TRP A 59 -1.42 2.94 -13.48
CA TRP A 59 -0.75 3.75 -14.49
C TRP A 59 -1.74 4.47 -15.40
N LYS A 60 -2.82 3.80 -15.82
CA LYS A 60 -3.91 4.43 -16.59
C LYS A 60 -4.56 5.60 -15.85
N ASP A 61 -4.87 5.40 -14.57
CA ASP A 61 -5.48 6.43 -13.72
C ASP A 61 -4.55 7.62 -13.54
N ALA A 62 -3.26 7.37 -13.29
CA ALA A 62 -2.24 8.41 -13.15
C ALA A 62 -2.06 9.21 -14.45
N TRP A 63 -2.01 8.52 -15.59
CA TRP A 63 -1.91 9.15 -16.90
C TRP A 63 -3.12 10.01 -17.22
N LYS A 64 -4.33 9.47 -17.00
CA LYS A 64 -5.58 10.20 -17.16
C LYS A 64 -5.59 11.47 -16.31
N ALA A 65 -5.22 11.36 -15.04
CA ALA A 65 -5.15 12.51 -14.14
C ALA A 65 -4.13 13.56 -14.62
N TYR A 66 -2.99 13.14 -15.17
CA TYR A 66 -1.98 14.04 -15.71
C TYR A 66 -2.48 14.78 -16.96
N ILE A 67 -3.08 14.04 -17.91
CA ILE A 67 -3.66 14.61 -19.12
C ILE A 67 -4.78 15.59 -18.79
N ASP A 68 -5.73 15.19 -17.95
CA ASP A 68 -6.88 16.02 -17.57
C ASP A 68 -6.42 17.35 -16.92
N ALA A 69 -5.28 17.33 -16.21
CA ALA A 69 -4.74 18.53 -15.56
C ALA A 69 -3.99 19.48 -16.50
N TYR A 70 -3.32 18.98 -17.55
CA TYR A 70 -2.34 19.78 -18.29
C TYR A 70 -2.59 19.91 -19.79
N LYS A 71 -3.43 19.06 -20.38
CA LYS A 71 -3.74 19.08 -21.82
C LYS A 71 -4.33 20.42 -22.27
N SER A 72 -5.28 20.97 -21.51
CA SER A 72 -5.98 22.23 -21.88
C SER A 72 -5.08 23.46 -21.89
N ASN A 73 -4.01 23.47 -21.09
CA ASN A 73 -3.09 24.60 -20.93
C ASN A 73 -1.75 24.36 -21.63
N ASN A 74 -1.62 23.28 -22.40
CA ASN A 74 -0.39 22.83 -23.05
C ASN A 74 0.85 22.85 -22.12
N LYS A 75 0.69 22.38 -20.88
CA LYS A 75 1.78 22.31 -19.90
C LYS A 75 2.35 20.90 -19.83
N ASN A 76 3.65 20.79 -19.58
CA ASN A 76 4.32 19.50 -19.46
C ASN A 76 5.31 19.50 -18.27
N PRO A 77 4.84 19.62 -17.01
CA PRO A 77 5.73 19.78 -15.86
C PRO A 77 6.59 18.54 -15.55
N LEU A 78 6.22 17.35 -16.06
CA LEU A 78 7.06 16.15 -15.99
C LEU A 78 8.08 16.06 -17.13
N ASN A 79 8.09 17.00 -18.07
CA ASN A 79 8.96 17.00 -19.25
C ASN A 79 8.88 15.69 -20.05
N LEU A 80 7.67 15.17 -20.27
CA LEU A 80 7.45 13.95 -21.05
C LEU A 80 7.87 14.21 -22.50
N ARG A 81 8.84 13.43 -23.01
CA ARG A 81 9.40 13.57 -24.37
C ARG A 81 8.35 13.50 -25.49
N ASP A 82 7.27 12.76 -25.27
CA ASP A 82 6.25 12.47 -26.29
C ASP A 82 4.98 13.32 -26.09
N TRP A 83 5.03 14.36 -25.25
CA TRP A 83 3.86 15.16 -24.83
C TRP A 83 3.06 15.74 -26.00
N ASP A 84 3.72 16.30 -27.01
CA ASP A 84 3.04 16.98 -28.12
C ASP A 84 2.23 16.05 -29.03
N SER A 85 2.59 14.76 -29.04
CA SER A 85 1.86 13.70 -29.74
C SER A 85 0.73 13.17 -28.85
N LEU A 86 1.07 12.77 -27.62
CA LEU A 86 0.15 12.09 -26.71
C LEU A 86 -0.97 12.99 -26.17
N SER A 87 -0.69 14.28 -25.99
CA SER A 87 -1.70 15.25 -25.54
C SER A 87 -2.86 15.39 -26.54
N LYS A 88 -2.67 15.03 -27.81
CA LYS A 88 -3.71 15.12 -28.85
C LYS A 88 -4.59 13.89 -28.92
N GLU A 89 -4.02 12.70 -28.73
CA GLU A 89 -4.69 11.42 -29.04
C GLU A 89 -5.59 10.85 -27.93
N GLY A 90 -5.60 11.43 -26.72
CA GLY A 90 -6.61 11.11 -25.71
C GLY A 90 -6.62 9.64 -25.28
N ASP A 91 -5.45 9.01 -25.26
CA ASP A 91 -5.35 7.55 -25.26
C ASP A 91 -5.34 6.92 -23.85
N GLN A 92 -5.88 5.69 -23.76
CA GLN A 92 -6.28 5.00 -22.53
C GLN A 92 -5.14 4.33 -21.74
N ASN A 93 -3.93 4.24 -22.31
CA ASN A 93 -2.77 3.61 -21.68
C ASN A 93 -1.73 4.65 -21.24
N ALA A 94 -1.00 4.36 -20.17
CA ALA A 94 0.09 5.24 -19.77
C ALA A 94 1.26 5.15 -20.75
N PRO A 95 1.87 6.28 -21.14
CA PRO A 95 3.05 6.25 -21.98
C PRO A 95 4.29 5.86 -21.19
N GLN A 96 5.27 5.26 -21.87
CA GLN A 96 6.56 4.90 -21.28
C GLN A 96 7.27 6.12 -20.67
N SER A 97 7.16 7.28 -21.30
CA SER A 97 7.76 8.54 -20.82
C SER A 97 7.21 8.98 -19.46
N LEU A 98 5.95 8.66 -19.11
CA LEU A 98 5.40 8.91 -17.78
C LEU A 98 6.07 8.01 -16.73
N VAL A 99 6.20 6.71 -17.02
CA VAL A 99 6.85 5.74 -16.11
C VAL A 99 8.31 6.11 -15.84
N GLU A 100 9.02 6.54 -16.89
CA GLU A 100 10.40 7.02 -16.79
C GLU A 100 10.50 8.30 -15.95
N ALA A 101 9.63 9.29 -16.19
CA ALA A 101 9.60 10.52 -15.39
C ALA A 101 9.33 10.24 -13.91
N CYS A 102 8.38 9.34 -13.62
CA CYS A 102 8.09 8.90 -12.25
C CYS A 102 9.25 8.13 -11.61
N SER A 103 9.96 7.31 -12.38
CA SER A 103 11.15 6.59 -11.91
C SER A 103 12.30 7.55 -11.59
N SER A 104 12.44 8.62 -12.37
CA SER A 104 13.40 9.69 -12.10
C SER A 104 13.04 10.46 -10.82
N LEU A 105 11.79 10.91 -10.70
CA LEU A 105 11.29 11.63 -9.52
C LEU A 105 11.46 10.83 -8.24
N ARG A 106 11.27 9.50 -8.28
CA ARG A 106 11.45 8.61 -7.12
C ARG A 106 12.77 8.85 -6.39
N GLY A 107 13.87 9.00 -7.13
CA GLY A 107 15.21 9.18 -6.58
C GLY A 107 15.62 10.65 -6.40
N GLU A 108 14.82 11.60 -6.89
CA GLU A 108 15.12 13.02 -6.79
C GLU A 108 15.09 13.45 -5.31
N LYS A 109 16.12 14.17 -4.88
CA LYS A 109 16.25 14.66 -3.50
C LYS A 109 15.64 16.05 -3.39
N VAL A 110 14.70 16.22 -2.47
CA VAL A 110 14.04 17.51 -2.18
C VAL A 110 14.24 17.90 -0.71
N SER A 111 14.16 19.19 -0.41
CA SER A 111 14.32 19.69 0.97
C SER A 111 13.16 19.28 1.88
N ASP A 112 11.93 19.26 1.34
CA ASP A 112 10.71 18.92 2.06
C ASP A 112 9.54 18.59 1.11
N ALA A 113 8.37 18.32 1.69
CA ALA A 113 7.15 17.92 1.00
C ALA A 113 6.39 19.10 0.35
N LYS A 114 6.97 20.31 0.34
CA LYS A 114 6.39 21.49 -0.32
C LYS A 114 6.98 21.73 -1.70
N SER A 115 7.93 20.91 -2.13
CA SER A 115 8.51 20.98 -3.46
C SER A 115 7.46 20.65 -4.53
N GLU A 116 7.43 21.43 -5.62
CA GLU A 116 6.60 21.12 -6.79
C GLU A 116 6.88 19.70 -7.32
N ARG A 117 8.13 19.24 -7.24
CA ARG A 117 8.56 17.90 -7.68
C ARG A 117 7.96 16.81 -6.80
N TYR A 118 7.86 17.08 -5.50
CA TYR A 118 7.16 16.20 -4.56
C TYR A 118 5.67 16.11 -4.90
N ASP A 119 5.01 17.25 -5.13
CA ASP A 119 3.59 17.29 -5.48
C ASP A 119 3.28 16.56 -6.79
N LEU A 120 4.13 16.74 -7.81
CA LEU A 120 4.03 16.02 -9.08
C LEU A 120 4.14 14.51 -8.87
N ALA A 121 5.14 14.06 -8.11
CA ALA A 121 5.32 12.64 -7.80
C ALA A 121 4.13 12.09 -7.02
N LEU A 122 3.71 12.79 -5.96
CA LEU A 122 2.59 12.39 -5.12
C LEU A 122 1.31 12.24 -5.95
N LYS A 123 1.06 13.16 -6.88
CA LYS A 123 -0.19 13.19 -7.64
C LYS A 123 -0.21 12.24 -8.84
N TYR A 124 0.91 12.10 -9.55
CA TYR A 124 0.96 11.42 -10.86
C TYR A 124 1.86 10.18 -10.90
N CYS A 125 2.55 9.87 -9.80
CA CYS A 125 3.42 8.70 -9.69
C CYS A 125 3.03 7.77 -8.53
N THR A 126 1.93 8.07 -7.82
CA THR A 126 1.43 7.24 -6.73
C THR A 126 0.01 6.74 -7.00
N ARG A 127 -0.33 5.65 -6.31
CA ARG A 127 -1.69 5.14 -6.14
C ARG A 127 -2.03 5.09 -4.66
N ASN A 128 -3.30 4.82 -4.34
CA ASN A 128 -3.68 4.52 -2.97
C ASN A 128 -2.96 3.25 -2.47
N THR A 129 -2.65 3.26 -1.18
CA THR A 129 -2.20 2.05 -0.46
C THR A 129 -3.37 1.08 -0.42
N LEU A 130 -3.08 -0.18 -0.70
CA LEU A 130 -4.03 -1.28 -0.68
C LEU A 130 -3.73 -2.18 0.52
N VAL A 131 -4.75 -2.91 0.97
CA VAL A 131 -4.59 -3.87 2.08
C VAL A 131 -3.42 -4.83 1.83
N LYS A 132 -3.28 -5.35 0.60
CA LYS A 132 -2.16 -6.24 0.23
C LYS A 132 -0.77 -5.60 0.38
N ASP A 133 -0.64 -4.29 0.14
CA ASP A 133 0.65 -3.61 0.23
C ASP A 133 1.13 -3.65 1.68
N ILE A 134 0.22 -3.40 2.63
CA ILE A 134 0.52 -3.41 4.05
C ILE A 134 0.89 -4.81 4.53
N ILE A 135 0.18 -5.84 4.05
CA ILE A 135 0.48 -7.25 4.39
C ILE A 135 1.88 -7.62 3.89
N GLU A 136 2.19 -7.31 2.63
CA GLU A 136 3.49 -7.60 2.01
C GLU A 136 4.63 -6.84 2.72
N GLU A 137 4.41 -5.58 3.08
CA GLU A 137 5.38 -4.74 3.80
C GLU A 137 5.59 -5.19 5.26
N GLY A 138 4.57 -5.74 5.91
CA GLY A 138 4.65 -6.24 7.28
C GLY A 138 5.51 -7.50 7.42
N GLY A 139 5.60 -8.33 6.38
CA GLY A 139 6.57 -9.42 6.26
C GLY A 139 6.33 -10.66 7.15
N GLU A 140 5.47 -10.59 8.16
CA GLU A 140 5.12 -11.72 9.04
C GLU A 140 4.14 -12.71 8.40
N ARG A 141 3.31 -12.22 7.48
CA ARG A 141 2.21 -12.96 6.88
C ARG A 141 2.23 -12.79 5.37
N VAL A 142 1.72 -13.79 4.67
CA VAL A 142 1.64 -13.80 3.21
C VAL A 142 0.18 -13.95 2.79
N LEU A 143 -0.23 -13.18 1.78
CA LEU A 143 -1.55 -13.32 1.20
C LEU A 143 -1.65 -14.68 0.50
N LEU A 144 -2.71 -15.43 0.80
CA LEU A 144 -3.00 -16.67 0.11
C LEU A 144 -3.49 -16.34 -1.31
N VAL A 145 -2.89 -17.02 -2.29
CA VAL A 145 -3.20 -16.82 -3.71
C VAL A 145 -4.20 -17.88 -4.15
N LYS A 146 -5.27 -17.44 -4.81
CA LYS A 146 -6.24 -18.32 -5.42
C LYS A 146 -5.63 -18.90 -6.70
N THR A 147 -5.34 -20.20 -6.71
CA THR A 147 -4.82 -20.92 -7.88
C THR A 147 -5.80 -21.96 -8.43
N SER A 148 -6.97 -22.12 -7.80
CA SER A 148 -8.01 -23.10 -8.12
C SER A 148 -9.40 -22.56 -7.70
N THR A 149 -10.44 -23.32 -8.02
CA THR A 149 -11.83 -23.06 -7.59
C THR A 149 -12.13 -23.62 -6.20
N THR A 150 -11.20 -24.34 -5.58
CA THR A 150 -11.37 -24.88 -4.22
C THR A 150 -10.03 -24.87 -3.48
N GLY A 151 -10.01 -24.27 -2.30
CA GLY A 151 -8.81 -24.15 -1.47
C GLY A 151 -8.69 -25.35 -0.53
N THR A 152 -7.98 -26.39 -1.00
CA THR A 152 -7.76 -27.64 -0.27
C THR A 152 -6.46 -27.68 0.52
N SER A 153 -5.57 -26.69 0.35
CA SER A 153 -4.35 -26.57 1.14
C SER A 153 -4.67 -26.32 2.62
N ALA A 154 -3.79 -26.75 3.52
CA ALA A 154 -3.95 -26.56 4.95
C ALA A 154 -4.17 -25.09 5.33
N GLU A 155 -3.52 -24.15 4.65
CA GLU A 155 -3.63 -22.72 4.88
C GLU A 155 -5.03 -22.21 4.53
N TRP A 156 -5.54 -22.55 3.34
CA TRP A 156 -6.90 -22.22 2.91
C TRP A 156 -7.96 -22.80 3.85
N GLN A 157 -7.82 -24.08 4.23
CA GLN A 157 -8.73 -24.72 5.18
C GLN A 157 -8.71 -24.02 6.55
N ALA A 158 -7.53 -23.61 7.02
CA ALA A 158 -7.37 -22.92 8.30
C ALA A 158 -8.04 -21.53 8.32
N VAL A 159 -7.82 -20.72 7.27
CA VAL A 159 -8.45 -19.39 7.21
C VAL A 159 -9.95 -19.47 6.95
N TRP A 160 -10.41 -20.46 6.19
CA TRP A 160 -11.83 -20.71 5.99
C TRP A 160 -12.52 -21.15 7.27
N LYS A 161 -11.89 -22.06 8.03
CA LYS A 161 -12.35 -22.43 9.37
C LYS A 161 -12.46 -21.19 10.26
N SER A 162 -11.45 -20.33 10.28
CA SER A 162 -11.47 -19.08 11.06
C SER A 162 -12.63 -18.16 10.66
N TYR A 163 -12.90 -18.02 9.36
CA TYR A 163 -14.05 -17.25 8.88
C TYR A 163 -15.37 -17.86 9.36
N LYS A 164 -15.54 -19.18 9.25
CA LYS A 164 -16.76 -19.86 9.71
C LYS A 164 -16.99 -19.74 11.21
N ASP A 165 -15.93 -19.91 12.01
CA ASP A 165 -15.98 -19.83 13.47
C ASP A 165 -16.41 -18.43 13.95
N ASP A 166 -16.11 -17.38 13.19
CA ASP A 166 -16.57 -16.00 13.46
C ASP A 166 -17.98 -15.70 12.89
N ASN A 167 -18.53 -16.61 12.08
CA ASN A 167 -19.80 -16.48 11.37
C ASN A 167 -20.78 -17.62 11.74
N THR A 168 -20.78 -18.06 13.01
CA THR A 168 -21.56 -19.23 13.48
C THR A 168 -23.07 -19.01 13.51
N ASP A 169 -23.55 -17.78 13.68
CA ASP A 169 -24.97 -17.49 13.54
C ASP A 169 -25.36 -17.57 12.07
N ASN A 170 -26.39 -18.34 11.73
CA ASN A 170 -26.85 -18.51 10.34
C ASN A 170 -27.21 -17.19 9.62
N SER A 171 -27.39 -16.09 10.36
CA SER A 171 -27.60 -14.73 9.86
C SER A 171 -26.31 -13.93 9.64
N LYS A 172 -25.17 -14.38 10.17
CA LYS A 172 -23.86 -13.74 10.02
C LYS A 172 -23.17 -14.36 8.81
N ASN A 173 -23.26 -13.64 7.71
CA ASN A 173 -22.45 -13.86 6.52
C ASN A 173 -21.69 -12.56 6.28
N LEU A 174 -20.58 -12.37 7.01
CA LEU A 174 -19.85 -11.11 7.09
C LEU A 174 -19.53 -10.52 5.71
N TRP A 175 -19.16 -11.37 4.76
CA TRP A 175 -18.86 -10.97 3.38
C TRP A 175 -20.00 -11.25 2.40
N SER A 176 -21.17 -11.65 2.88
CA SER A 176 -22.35 -11.91 2.07
C SER A 176 -22.08 -12.89 0.91
N LEU A 177 -21.36 -13.98 1.20
CA LEU A 177 -21.12 -15.08 0.26
C LEU A 177 -22.46 -15.66 -0.22
N ASN A 178 -22.72 -15.57 -1.53
CA ASN A 178 -24.00 -15.98 -2.12
C ASN A 178 -24.32 -17.47 -1.92
N ASP A 179 -23.28 -18.30 -1.78
CA ASP A 179 -23.33 -19.74 -1.59
C ASP A 179 -23.13 -20.15 -0.12
N TRP A 180 -23.16 -19.21 0.84
CA TRP A 180 -22.89 -19.47 2.27
C TRP A 180 -23.63 -20.68 2.82
N THR A 181 -24.92 -20.82 2.50
CA THR A 181 -25.77 -21.90 3.02
C THR A 181 -25.31 -23.29 2.58
N SER A 182 -24.74 -23.43 1.38
CA SER A 182 -24.24 -24.69 0.84
C SER A 182 -22.79 -24.97 1.22
N VAL A 183 -21.96 -23.94 1.40
CA VAL A 183 -20.51 -24.11 1.60
C VAL A 183 -20.05 -24.07 3.05
N LYS A 184 -20.85 -23.53 3.98
CA LYS A 184 -20.46 -23.38 5.40
C LYS A 184 -20.14 -24.68 6.13
N SER A 185 -20.64 -25.83 5.66
CA SER A 185 -20.30 -27.15 6.22
C SER A 185 -19.04 -27.77 5.62
N SER A 186 -18.53 -27.24 4.50
CA SER A 186 -17.32 -27.73 3.83
C SER A 186 -16.07 -27.42 4.65
N ASN A 187 -15.11 -28.35 4.65
CA ASN A 187 -13.77 -28.11 5.19
C ASN A 187 -12.91 -27.28 4.24
N ASP A 188 -13.12 -27.43 2.94
CA ASP A 188 -12.35 -26.72 1.93
C ASP A 188 -12.90 -25.32 1.71
N ALA A 189 -11.99 -24.38 1.45
CA ALA A 189 -12.34 -22.99 1.18
C ALA A 189 -13.07 -22.89 -0.17
N PRO A 190 -14.30 -22.37 -0.21
CA PRO A 190 -15.06 -22.25 -1.46
C PRO A 190 -14.52 -21.12 -2.33
N GLU A 191 -14.82 -21.18 -3.63
CA GLU A 191 -14.40 -20.16 -4.58
C GLU A 191 -14.87 -18.75 -4.21
N SER A 192 -16.12 -18.62 -3.73
CA SER A 192 -16.71 -17.34 -3.34
C SER A 192 -15.89 -16.65 -2.25
N PHE A 193 -15.44 -17.41 -1.25
CA PHE A 193 -14.60 -16.94 -0.16
C PHE A 193 -13.20 -16.54 -0.65
N MET A 194 -12.54 -17.38 -1.45
CA MET A 194 -11.22 -17.07 -1.99
C MET A 194 -11.26 -15.83 -2.90
N THR A 195 -12.34 -15.65 -3.66
CA THR A 195 -12.55 -14.47 -4.52
C THR A 195 -12.76 -13.20 -3.68
N GLN A 196 -13.45 -13.29 -2.54
CA GLN A 196 -13.55 -12.16 -1.60
C GLN A 196 -12.18 -11.78 -1.05
N CYS A 197 -11.31 -12.75 -0.76
CA CYS A 197 -9.94 -12.46 -0.36
C CYS A 197 -9.18 -11.66 -1.41
N GLU A 198 -9.22 -12.06 -2.69
CA GLU A 198 -8.56 -11.32 -3.78
C GLU A 198 -9.13 -9.90 -3.96
N SER A 199 -10.45 -9.75 -3.81
CA SER A 199 -11.13 -8.46 -3.95
C SER A 199 -10.76 -7.51 -2.80
N LYS A 200 -10.93 -7.98 -1.56
CA LYS A 200 -10.67 -7.19 -0.34
C LYS A 200 -9.20 -6.81 -0.19
N ALA A 201 -8.28 -7.69 -0.60
CA ALA A 201 -6.85 -7.39 -0.63
C ALA A 201 -6.49 -6.22 -1.57
N LYS A 202 -7.33 -5.95 -2.58
CA LYS A 202 -7.17 -4.83 -3.53
C LYS A 202 -7.92 -3.56 -3.11
N GLU A 203 -8.61 -3.57 -1.97
CA GLU A 203 -9.26 -2.35 -1.47
C GLU A 203 -8.24 -1.34 -0.94
N ALA A 204 -8.53 -0.05 -1.14
CA ALA A 204 -7.73 1.02 -0.59
C ALA A 204 -7.87 1.09 0.93
N GLU A 205 -6.74 0.95 1.62
CA GLU A 205 -6.62 0.99 3.08
C GLU A 205 -5.15 1.21 3.44
N TRP A 206 -4.90 1.92 4.53
CA TRP A 206 -3.55 2.14 5.08
C TRP A 206 -3.48 1.99 6.60
N ASP A 207 -4.64 1.97 7.28
CA ASP A 207 -4.70 1.81 8.73
C ASP A 207 -4.71 0.32 9.13
N LEU A 208 -3.68 -0.09 9.87
CA LEU A 208 -3.52 -1.43 10.45
C LEU A 208 -4.62 -1.79 11.46
N LYS A 209 -5.41 -0.82 11.92
CA LYS A 209 -6.53 -1.03 12.85
C LYS A 209 -7.88 -1.08 12.14
N SER A 210 -7.90 -0.82 10.83
CA SER A 210 -9.15 -0.82 10.08
C SER A 210 -9.74 -2.22 9.99
N LYS A 211 -11.08 -2.27 9.99
CA LYS A 211 -11.82 -3.53 9.79
C LYS A 211 -11.40 -4.23 8.50
N LYS A 212 -11.13 -3.48 7.43
CA LYS A 212 -10.71 -4.05 6.13
C LYS A 212 -9.37 -4.78 6.25
N TYR A 213 -8.38 -4.14 6.86
CA TYR A 213 -7.08 -4.75 7.06
C TYR A 213 -7.19 -5.96 7.98
N LEU A 214 -7.84 -5.83 9.14
CA LEU A 214 -7.96 -6.90 10.13
C LEU A 214 -8.67 -8.13 9.57
N GLU A 215 -9.72 -7.94 8.77
CA GLU A 215 -10.44 -9.04 8.10
C GLU A 215 -9.55 -9.78 7.10
N VAL A 216 -8.88 -9.07 6.18
CA VAL A 216 -8.01 -9.72 5.19
C VAL A 216 -6.82 -10.39 5.88
N ASN A 217 -6.23 -9.71 6.86
CA ASN A 217 -5.13 -10.26 7.63
C ASN A 217 -5.53 -11.56 8.37
N LYS A 218 -6.75 -11.64 8.90
CA LYS A 218 -7.23 -12.85 9.58
C LYS A 218 -7.65 -13.96 8.61
N TYR A 219 -8.37 -13.61 7.54
CA TYR A 219 -9.09 -14.59 6.71
C TYR A 219 -8.42 -14.89 5.36
N CYS A 220 -7.37 -14.17 4.98
CA CYS A 220 -6.77 -14.31 3.65
C CYS A 220 -5.26 -14.48 3.69
N THR A 221 -4.66 -14.66 4.86
CA THR A 221 -3.21 -14.78 4.97
C THR A 221 -2.81 -15.97 5.84
N SER A 222 -1.62 -16.51 5.58
CA SER A 222 -0.95 -17.46 6.45
C SER A 222 0.32 -16.84 7.04
N LEU A 223 0.86 -17.48 8.09
CA LEU A 223 2.20 -17.14 8.55
C LEU A 223 3.21 -17.44 7.45
N LYS A 224 4.19 -16.55 7.29
CA LYS A 224 5.29 -16.78 6.37
C LYS A 224 6.10 -17.99 6.86
N SER A 225 6.15 -19.05 6.07
CA SER A 225 7.00 -20.20 6.38
C SER A 225 8.45 -19.73 6.49
N THR A 226 9.07 -19.96 7.63
CA THR A 226 10.50 -19.71 7.81
C THR A 226 11.21 -20.95 7.29
N THR A 227 11.70 -20.88 6.05
CA THR A 227 12.54 -21.93 5.46
C THR A 227 13.98 -21.75 5.91
#